data_AF-A0A0J9XWX0-F1
#
_entry.id   AF-A0A0J9XWX0-F1
#
_cell.length_a   1.000
_cell.length_b   1.000
_cell.length_c   1.000
_cell.angle_alpha   90.00
_cell.angle_beta   90.00
_cell.angle_gamma   90.00
#
_symmetry.space_group_name_H-M   'P 1'
#
loop_
_entity.id
_entity.type
_entity.pdbx_description
1 polymer ?
#
loop_
_entity_poly.entity_id
_entity_poly.type
_entity_poly.pdbx_seq_one_letter_code
_entity_poly.pdbx_strand_id
1 'polypeptide(L)'
;MLSKLILLSLITFIWFGTICRAEEEKGKCGHPKTDYSPCVTRSQSDVLFRQCCQLYVPEGCHDLCQYEIEEIPARNLLIKTIASKKCGLKHISAILYCASQNQDNRKCCHHLNLADNKLGVGDRCLRFCDPAGQGINAISKSDATCLFNLNVILYCHQSGIPLD
;
A
#
# COMPACT_ATOMS: atom_id res chain seq x y z
N MET A 1 27.80 -51.55 -1.92
CA MET A 1 28.17 -50.14 -2.18
C MET A 1 27.00 -49.32 -2.72
N LEU A 2 26.14 -49.86 -3.58
CA LEU A 2 24.98 -49.18 -4.18
C LEU A 2 24.00 -48.53 -3.18
N SER A 3 23.71 -49.20 -2.05
CA SER A 3 22.82 -48.65 -1.01
C SER A 3 23.36 -47.37 -0.34
N LYS A 4 24.69 -47.27 -0.14
CA LYS A 4 25.30 -46.05 0.44
C LYS A 4 25.23 -44.87 -0.54
N LEU A 5 25.42 -45.12 -1.84
CA LEU A 5 25.33 -44.11 -2.90
C LEU A 5 23.91 -43.53 -3.04
N ILE A 6 22.88 -44.39 -2.95
CA ILE A 6 21.47 -43.94 -2.98
C ILE A 6 21.16 -43.06 -1.76
N LEU A 7 21.62 -43.46 -0.57
CA LEU A 7 21.40 -42.69 0.66
C LEU A 7 22.08 -41.31 0.61
N LEU A 8 23.32 -41.25 0.13
CA LEU A 8 24.06 -39.99 -0.06
C LEU A 8 23.33 -39.05 -1.04
N SER A 9 22.84 -39.58 -2.16
CA SER A 9 22.08 -38.82 -3.14
C SER A 9 20.78 -38.24 -2.55
N LEU A 10 19.98 -39.05 -1.85
CA LEU A 10 18.75 -38.59 -1.20
C LEU A 10 19.01 -37.48 -0.16
N ILE A 11 20.07 -37.62 0.65
CA ILE A 11 20.45 -36.60 1.62
C ILE A 11 20.82 -35.28 0.90
N THR A 12 21.57 -35.36 -0.20
CA THR A 12 21.89 -34.15 -0.98
C THR A 12 20.65 -33.50 -1.59
N PHE A 13 19.71 -34.27 -2.15
CA PHE A 13 18.47 -33.72 -2.71
C PHE A 13 17.58 -33.07 -1.66
N ILE A 14 17.47 -33.67 -0.47
CA ILE A 14 16.73 -33.09 0.66
C ILE A 14 17.42 -31.82 1.16
N TRP A 15 18.75 -31.81 1.26
CA TRP A 15 19.50 -30.65 1.73
C TRP A 15 19.42 -29.48 0.74
N PHE A 16 19.66 -29.73 -0.56
CA PHE A 16 19.49 -28.70 -1.61
C PHE A 16 18.03 -28.21 -1.69
N GLY A 17 17.04 -29.12 -1.64
CA GLY A 17 15.63 -28.75 -1.67
C GLY A 17 15.19 -27.90 -0.47
N THR A 18 15.77 -28.13 0.71
CA THR A 18 15.49 -27.35 1.92
C THR A 18 16.16 -25.98 1.89
N ILE A 19 17.39 -25.88 1.35
CA ILE A 19 18.08 -24.60 1.15
C ILE A 19 17.29 -23.71 0.18
N CYS A 20 16.80 -24.25 -0.95
CA CYS A 20 15.97 -23.48 -1.89
C CYS A 20 14.64 -22.99 -1.28
N ARG A 21 14.05 -23.75 -0.35
CA ARG A 21 12.77 -23.38 0.27
C ARG A 21 12.90 -22.26 1.30
N ALA A 22 14.04 -22.16 2.00
CA ALA A 22 14.28 -21.16 3.02
C ALA A 22 14.52 -19.75 2.43
N GLU A 23 15.11 -19.65 1.23
CA GLU A 23 15.24 -18.37 0.51
C GLU A 23 13.89 -17.86 0.00
N GLU A 24 12.92 -18.75 -0.25
CA GLU A 24 11.59 -18.37 -0.72
C GLU A 24 10.79 -17.60 0.35
N GLU A 25 11.02 -17.84 1.65
CA GLU A 25 10.21 -17.26 2.73
C GLU A 25 10.58 -15.81 3.08
N LYS A 26 11.85 -15.41 2.86
CA LYS A 26 12.32 -14.02 3.05
C LYS A 26 11.81 -13.02 1.99
N GLY A 27 11.10 -13.48 0.97
CA GLY A 27 10.65 -12.66 -0.17
C GLY A 27 9.14 -12.54 -0.36
N LYS A 28 8.30 -12.86 0.64
CA LYS A 28 6.83 -12.94 0.46
C LYS A 28 6.09 -11.80 1.16
N CYS A 29 6.19 -10.58 0.64
CA CYS A 29 5.38 -9.41 1.06
C CYS A 29 4.94 -8.63 -0.18
N GLY A 30 3.86 -7.84 -0.14
CA GLY A 30 3.44 -7.02 -1.29
C GLY A 30 2.83 -7.79 -2.47
N HIS A 31 2.39 -9.05 -2.27
CA HIS A 31 1.81 -9.89 -3.32
C HIS A 31 0.44 -10.46 -2.93
N PRO A 32 -0.41 -10.88 -3.90
CA PRO A 32 -1.71 -11.50 -3.59
C PRO A 32 -1.64 -12.71 -2.65
N LYS A 33 -0.58 -13.52 -2.74
CA LYS A 33 -0.40 -14.71 -1.88
C LYS A 33 -0.17 -14.36 -0.41
N THR A 34 0.14 -13.11 -0.11
CA THR A 34 0.42 -12.60 1.24
C THR A 34 -0.63 -11.59 1.65
N ASP A 35 -1.77 -11.53 0.93
CA ASP A 35 -2.78 -10.48 1.01
C ASP A 35 -2.18 -9.07 0.93
N TYR A 36 -1.08 -8.93 0.18
CA TYR A 36 -0.31 -7.70 0.09
C TYR A 36 0.27 -7.24 1.45
N SER A 37 0.62 -8.13 2.38
CA SER A 37 1.29 -7.72 3.62
C SER A 37 2.46 -6.75 3.35
N PRO A 38 2.56 -5.60 4.03
CA PRO A 38 3.63 -4.64 3.77
C PRO A 38 5.03 -5.22 3.94
N CYS A 39 5.92 -4.79 3.06
CA CYS A 39 7.31 -5.20 3.04
C CYS A 39 8.18 -4.42 4.02
N VAL A 40 7.75 -3.21 4.37
CA VAL A 40 8.41 -2.32 5.35
C VAL A 40 7.49 -2.03 6.52
N THR A 41 8.09 -1.72 7.68
CA THR A 41 7.31 -1.35 8.86
C THR A 41 6.60 -0.01 8.66
N ARG A 42 5.46 0.19 9.35
CA ARG A 42 4.73 1.48 9.34
C ARG A 42 5.63 2.67 9.68
N SER A 43 6.53 2.51 10.64
CA SER A 43 7.46 3.57 11.06
C SER A 43 8.39 4.00 9.92
N GLN A 44 8.96 3.04 9.19
CA GLN A 44 9.82 3.35 8.03
C GLN A 44 9.03 4.02 6.91
N SER A 45 7.83 3.51 6.60
CA SER A 45 6.99 4.09 5.56
C SER A 45 6.51 5.50 5.92
N ASP A 46 6.17 5.75 7.19
CA ASP A 46 5.76 7.07 7.69
C ASP A 46 6.86 8.12 7.53
N VAL A 47 8.13 7.73 7.72
CA VAL A 47 9.27 8.62 7.48
C VAL A 47 9.33 9.06 6.01
N LEU A 48 9.26 8.11 5.07
CA LEU A 48 9.29 8.40 3.63
C LEU A 48 8.10 9.26 3.19
N PHE A 49 6.91 8.91 3.68
CA PHE A 49 5.68 9.64 3.37
C PHE A 49 5.76 11.10 3.87
N ARG A 50 6.20 11.29 5.11
CA ARG A 50 6.36 12.63 5.71
C ARG A 50 7.40 13.47 4.98
N GLN A 51 8.54 12.88 4.60
CA GLN A 51 9.58 13.58 3.83
C GLN A 51 9.04 14.07 2.47
N CYS A 52 8.29 13.23 1.76
CA CYS A 52 7.65 13.65 0.51
C CYS A 52 6.64 14.79 0.74
N CYS A 53 5.80 14.70 1.78
CA CYS A 53 4.85 15.75 2.10
C CYS A 53 5.50 17.09 2.44
N GLN A 54 6.67 17.08 3.09
CA GLN A 54 7.40 18.32 3.38
C GLN A 54 7.82 19.08 2.11
N LEU A 55 7.98 18.37 0.99
CA LEU A 55 8.37 18.96 -0.30
C LEU A 55 7.16 19.39 -1.14
N TYR A 56 6.09 18.58 -1.16
CA TYR A 56 5.01 18.73 -2.15
C TYR A 56 3.64 19.09 -1.56
N VAL A 57 3.50 19.09 -0.23
CA VAL A 57 2.21 19.24 0.46
C VAL A 57 2.30 20.39 1.49
N PRO A 58 1.29 21.29 1.57
CA PRO A 58 1.29 22.35 2.58
C PRO A 58 1.32 21.83 4.02
N GLU A 59 1.98 22.57 4.91
CA GLU A 59 2.15 22.17 6.33
C GLU A 59 0.85 21.80 7.03
N GLY A 60 -0.25 22.52 6.76
CA GLY A 60 -1.56 22.24 7.34
C GLY A 60 -2.17 20.87 6.96
N CYS A 61 -1.60 20.18 5.98
CA CYS A 61 -1.99 18.84 5.56
C CYS A 61 -1.08 17.73 6.12
N HIS A 62 0.02 18.05 6.80
CA HIS A 62 1.02 17.06 7.22
C HIS A 62 0.51 16.04 8.24
N ASP A 63 -0.58 16.35 8.95
CA ASP A 63 -1.26 15.40 9.84
C ASP A 63 -1.81 14.18 9.06
N LEU A 64 -2.11 14.32 7.77
CA LEU A 64 -2.56 13.22 6.90
C LEU A 64 -1.41 12.37 6.33
N CYS A 65 -0.15 12.79 6.50
CA CYS A 65 1.01 12.14 5.89
C CYS A 65 1.54 11.02 6.78
N GLN A 66 0.68 10.05 7.05
CA GLN A 66 0.96 8.84 7.82
C GLN A 66 0.08 7.69 7.33
N TYR A 67 0.58 6.47 7.41
CA TYR A 67 -0.13 5.25 7.04
C TYR A 67 -1.07 4.82 8.15
N GLU A 68 -2.31 5.30 8.09
CA GLU A 68 -3.39 4.80 8.93
C GLU A 68 -4.22 3.74 8.18
N ILE A 69 -3.99 2.47 8.51
CA ILE A 69 -4.58 1.31 7.80
C ILE A 69 -5.84 0.77 8.48
N GLU A 70 -6.18 1.28 9.65
CA GLU A 70 -7.42 0.96 10.35
C GLU A 70 -8.55 1.86 9.87
N GLU A 71 -9.73 1.28 9.56
CA GLU A 71 -10.84 1.99 8.90
C GLU A 71 -11.30 3.24 9.67
N ILE A 72 -11.61 3.07 10.96
CA ILE A 72 -12.16 4.15 11.79
C ILE A 72 -11.11 5.25 12.05
N PRO A 73 -9.87 4.93 12.48
CA PRO A 73 -8.81 5.92 12.63
C PRO A 73 -8.52 6.71 11.34
N ALA A 74 -8.43 6.05 10.18
CA ALA A 74 -8.15 6.73 8.91
C ALA A 74 -9.27 7.70 8.53
N ARG A 75 -10.53 7.29 8.69
CA ARG A 75 -11.70 8.14 8.45
C ARG A 75 -11.72 9.34 9.37
N ASN A 76 -11.48 9.14 10.67
CA ASN A 76 -11.46 10.20 11.66
C ASN A 76 -10.33 11.20 11.40
N LEU A 77 -9.16 10.71 11.01
CA LEU A 77 -8.01 11.54 10.65
C LEU A 77 -8.31 12.42 9.43
N LEU A 78 -8.92 11.84 8.39
CA LEU A 78 -9.36 12.58 7.20
C LEU A 78 -10.37 13.68 7.55
N ILE A 79 -11.45 13.32 8.26
CA ILE A 79 -12.52 14.26 8.64
C ILE A 79 -11.95 15.38 9.51
N LYS A 80 -11.17 15.06 10.53
CA LYS A 80 -10.56 16.04 11.44
C LYS A 80 -9.73 17.06 10.68
N THR A 81 -8.86 16.59 9.77
CA THR A 81 -7.96 17.47 9.02
C THR A 81 -8.73 18.38 8.07
N ILE A 82 -9.71 17.86 7.34
CA ILE A 82 -10.54 18.67 6.42
C ILE A 82 -11.42 19.66 7.21
N ALA A 83 -12.09 19.20 8.28
CA ALA A 83 -12.99 20.03 9.08
C ALA A 83 -12.26 21.18 9.79
N SER A 84 -10.99 20.96 10.17
CA SER A 84 -10.13 22.00 10.74
C SER A 84 -9.77 23.12 9.74
N LYS A 85 -10.10 22.94 8.44
CA LYS A 85 -9.72 23.82 7.33
C LYS A 85 -8.21 24.01 7.12
N LYS A 86 -7.36 23.28 7.87
CA LYS A 86 -5.91 23.29 7.69
C LYS A 86 -5.49 22.64 6.37
N CYS A 87 -6.28 21.68 5.87
CA CYS A 87 -6.04 20.98 4.62
C CYS A 87 -7.27 20.99 3.72
N GLY A 88 -7.12 21.52 2.50
CA GLY A 88 -8.17 21.49 1.48
C GLY A 88 -8.13 20.21 0.65
N LEU A 89 -9.30 19.78 0.14
CA LEU A 89 -9.44 18.61 -0.74
C LEU A 89 -8.52 18.65 -1.97
N LYS A 90 -8.18 19.84 -2.46
CA LYS A 90 -7.27 20.05 -3.60
C LYS A 90 -5.83 19.52 -3.38
N HIS A 91 -5.43 19.29 -2.13
CA HIS A 91 -4.09 18.77 -1.80
C HIS A 91 -4.06 17.25 -1.63
N ILE A 92 -5.22 16.58 -1.57
CA ILE A 92 -5.28 15.14 -1.31
C ILE A 92 -4.63 14.34 -2.45
N SER A 93 -4.64 14.83 -3.70
CA SER A 93 -3.94 14.18 -4.80
C SER A 93 -2.42 14.14 -4.59
N ALA A 94 -1.82 15.22 -4.10
CA ALA A 94 -0.41 15.27 -3.76
C ALA A 94 -0.07 14.39 -2.55
N ILE A 95 -0.99 14.29 -1.59
CA ILE A 95 -0.85 13.37 -0.44
C ILE A 95 -0.85 11.92 -0.91
N LEU A 96 -1.79 11.53 -1.78
CA LEU A 96 -1.84 10.19 -2.36
C LEU A 96 -0.59 9.90 -3.19
N TYR A 97 -0.11 10.87 -3.97
CA TYR A 97 1.15 10.74 -4.70
C TYR A 97 2.31 10.41 -3.75
N CYS A 98 2.43 11.15 -2.65
CA CYS A 98 3.45 10.88 -1.63
C CYS A 98 3.26 9.53 -0.92
N ALA A 99 2.03 9.14 -0.60
CA ALA A 99 1.75 7.82 -0.03
C ALA A 99 2.15 6.71 -1.02
N SER A 100 1.85 6.87 -2.31
CA SER A 100 2.11 5.81 -3.29
C SER A 100 3.58 5.49 -3.51
N GLN A 101 4.51 6.37 -3.09
CA GLN A 101 5.93 6.28 -3.43
C GLN A 101 6.16 6.06 -4.94
N ASN A 102 5.29 6.66 -5.77
CA ASN A 102 5.26 6.51 -7.22
C ASN A 102 5.06 5.04 -7.71
N GLN A 103 4.34 4.22 -6.94
CA GLN A 103 4.02 2.83 -7.28
C GLN A 103 2.57 2.69 -7.77
N ASP A 104 2.36 1.81 -8.76
CA ASP A 104 1.03 1.38 -9.20
C ASP A 104 0.49 0.28 -8.27
N ASN A 105 -0.38 0.67 -7.35
CA ASN A 105 -0.97 -0.23 -6.35
C ASN A 105 -2.38 -0.71 -6.72
N ARG A 106 -2.82 -0.53 -7.98
CA ARG A 106 -4.19 -0.88 -8.40
C ARG A 106 -4.51 -2.35 -8.23
N LYS A 107 -3.54 -3.23 -8.43
CA LYS A 107 -3.74 -4.69 -8.22
C LYS A 107 -4.09 -5.00 -6.77
N CYS A 108 -3.41 -4.36 -5.81
CA CYS A 108 -3.76 -4.47 -4.40
C CYS A 108 -5.15 -3.91 -4.12
N CYS A 109 -5.46 -2.70 -4.59
CA CYS A 109 -6.76 -2.10 -4.34
C CYS A 109 -7.92 -2.88 -4.98
N HIS A 110 -7.69 -3.48 -6.15
CA HIS A 110 -8.65 -4.38 -6.77
C HIS A 110 -8.82 -5.67 -5.95
N HIS A 111 -7.72 -6.27 -5.47
CA HIS A 111 -7.75 -7.45 -4.57
C HIS A 111 -8.54 -7.16 -3.28
N LEU A 112 -8.41 -5.95 -2.74
CA LEU A 112 -9.11 -5.49 -1.54
C LEU A 112 -10.47 -4.82 -1.84
N ASN A 113 -11.10 -5.17 -2.97
CA ASN A 113 -12.48 -4.82 -3.30
C ASN A 113 -12.79 -3.32 -3.44
N LEU A 114 -11.79 -2.48 -3.75
CA LEU A 114 -12.00 -1.04 -3.95
C LEU A 114 -12.79 -0.72 -5.25
N ALA A 115 -13.01 -1.73 -6.10
CA ALA A 115 -13.87 -1.67 -7.29
C ALA A 115 -15.16 -2.52 -7.15
N ASP A 116 -15.51 -2.97 -5.94
CA ASP A 116 -16.73 -3.76 -5.73
C ASP A 116 -17.99 -2.94 -6.09
N ASN A 117 -18.91 -3.58 -6.81
CA ASN A 117 -20.18 -2.98 -7.25
C ASN A 117 -21.00 -2.39 -6.09
N LYS A 118 -20.89 -2.93 -4.87
CA LYS A 118 -21.57 -2.43 -3.67
C LYS A 118 -21.14 -1.03 -3.26
N LEU A 119 -19.94 -0.58 -3.66
CA LEU A 119 -19.48 0.78 -3.42
C LEU A 119 -20.17 1.80 -4.34
N GLY A 120 -20.77 1.36 -5.45
CA GLY A 120 -21.44 2.25 -6.41
C GLY A 120 -20.49 3.24 -7.12
N VAL A 121 -19.20 2.89 -7.20
CA VAL A 121 -18.14 3.74 -7.78
C VAL A 121 -17.50 3.17 -9.05
N GLY A 122 -17.81 1.93 -9.43
CA GLY A 122 -17.08 1.20 -10.47
C GLY A 122 -15.58 1.22 -10.20
N ASP A 123 -14.76 1.44 -11.23
CA ASP A 123 -13.30 1.52 -11.08
C ASP A 123 -12.78 2.89 -10.62
N ARG A 124 -13.68 3.84 -10.32
CA ARG A 124 -13.30 5.25 -10.04
C ARG A 124 -12.32 5.36 -8.88
N CYS A 125 -12.39 4.51 -7.87
CA CYS A 125 -11.49 4.58 -6.73
C CYS A 125 -10.10 4.00 -7.03
N LEU A 126 -9.93 3.15 -8.05
CA LEU A 126 -8.62 2.58 -8.41
C LEU A 126 -7.61 3.65 -8.83
N ARG A 127 -8.06 4.80 -9.34
CA ARG A 127 -7.16 5.92 -9.63
C ARG A 127 -6.43 6.47 -8.41
N PHE A 128 -6.97 6.29 -7.20
CA PHE A 128 -6.31 6.70 -5.96
C PHE A 128 -5.11 5.80 -5.63
N CYS A 129 -5.06 4.60 -6.20
CA CYS A 129 -4.00 3.63 -5.97
C CYS A 129 -2.84 3.75 -6.97
N ASP A 130 -2.99 4.59 -7.99
CA ASP A 130 -1.97 4.97 -8.96
C ASP A 130 -2.13 6.47 -9.31
N PRO A 131 -1.88 7.37 -8.35
CA PRO A 131 -2.11 8.80 -8.56
C PRO A 131 -1.20 9.41 -9.62
N ALA A 132 0.01 8.87 -9.79
CA ALA A 132 0.98 9.31 -10.79
C ALA A 132 0.58 8.84 -12.20
N GLY A 133 0.26 7.56 -12.38
CA GLY A 133 -0.08 7.00 -13.69
C GLY A 133 -1.48 7.37 -14.16
N GLN A 134 -2.45 7.58 -13.26
CA GLN A 134 -3.80 7.99 -13.63
C GLN A 134 -4.02 9.51 -13.68
N GLY A 135 -3.07 10.32 -13.19
CA GLY A 135 -3.15 11.79 -13.24
C GLY A 135 -4.33 12.36 -12.46
N ILE A 136 -4.39 12.12 -11.14
CA ILE A 136 -5.45 12.72 -10.30
C ILE A 136 -5.16 14.20 -10.06
N ASN A 137 -5.78 15.08 -10.86
CA ASN A 137 -5.62 16.53 -10.67
C ASN A 137 -6.64 17.13 -9.69
N ALA A 138 -7.83 16.53 -9.57
CA ALA A 138 -8.88 17.01 -8.69
C ALA A 138 -9.60 15.86 -7.99
N ILE A 139 -9.88 16.09 -6.70
CA ILE A 139 -10.73 15.25 -5.86
C ILE A 139 -11.96 16.08 -5.52
N SER A 140 -13.13 15.50 -5.78
CA SER A 140 -14.41 16.17 -5.62
C SER A 140 -15.33 15.43 -4.64
N LYS A 141 -16.52 15.96 -4.39
CA LYS A 141 -17.50 15.33 -3.50
C LYS A 141 -17.96 13.95 -4.01
N SER A 142 -17.93 13.69 -5.32
CA SER A 142 -18.25 12.37 -5.88
C SER A 142 -17.23 11.29 -5.50
N ASP A 143 -16.09 11.70 -4.97
CA ASP A 143 -15.01 10.81 -4.52
C ASP A 143 -15.07 10.52 -3.03
N ALA A 144 -16.10 11.01 -2.32
CA ALA A 144 -16.26 10.78 -0.88
C ALA A 144 -16.20 9.30 -0.52
N THR A 145 -16.82 8.41 -1.31
CA THR A 145 -16.73 6.96 -1.10
C THR A 145 -15.29 6.45 -1.20
N CYS A 146 -14.50 6.92 -2.16
CA CYS A 146 -13.09 6.53 -2.28
C CYS A 146 -12.28 7.02 -1.07
N LEU A 147 -12.51 8.27 -0.67
CA LEU A 147 -11.88 8.87 0.51
C LEU A 147 -12.26 8.16 1.82
N PHE A 148 -13.47 7.62 1.94
CA PHE A 148 -13.89 6.85 3.11
C PHE A 148 -13.28 5.45 3.20
N ASN A 149 -12.64 4.98 2.11
CA ASN A 149 -11.84 3.77 2.05
C ASN A 149 -10.33 4.08 2.02
N LEU A 150 -9.93 5.22 2.60
CA LEU A 150 -8.54 5.65 2.65
C LEU A 150 -7.63 4.63 3.35
N ASN A 151 -8.14 3.88 4.33
CA ASN A 151 -7.40 2.83 5.01
C ASN A 151 -6.92 1.73 4.05
N VAL A 152 -7.78 1.31 3.11
CA VAL A 152 -7.43 0.32 2.07
C VAL A 152 -6.40 0.89 1.11
N ILE A 153 -6.58 2.15 0.69
CA ILE A 153 -5.66 2.84 -0.21
C ILE A 153 -4.28 2.98 0.44
N LEU A 154 -4.21 3.41 1.70
CA LEU A 154 -2.96 3.55 2.46
C LEU A 154 -2.32 2.19 2.73
N TYR A 155 -3.10 1.17 3.06
CA TYR A 155 -2.58 -0.20 3.17
C TYR A 155 -1.87 -0.61 1.88
N CYS A 156 -2.55 -0.49 0.74
CA CYS A 156 -1.96 -0.85 -0.55
C CYS A 156 -0.76 0.00 -0.95
N HIS A 157 -0.75 1.29 -0.60
CA HIS A 157 0.42 2.14 -0.80
C HIS A 157 1.61 1.70 0.07
N GLN A 158 1.39 1.34 1.34
CA GLN A 158 2.43 0.80 2.21
C GLN A 158 2.96 -0.53 1.67
N SER A 159 2.06 -1.37 1.17
CA SER A 159 2.37 -2.66 0.58
C SER A 159 3.20 -2.57 -0.70
N GLY A 160 3.06 -1.48 -1.44
CA GLY A 160 3.81 -1.23 -2.67
C GLY A 160 5.25 -0.77 -2.45
N ILE A 161 5.63 -0.39 -1.22
CA ILE A 161 6.99 0.07 -0.94
C ILE A 161 7.95 -1.12 -1.03
N PRO A 162 8.95 -1.09 -1.93
CA PRO A 162 9.91 -2.17 -2.05
C PRO A 162 10.77 -2.31 -0.78
N LEU A 163 11.28 -3.52 -0.52
CA LEU A 163 12.43 -3.71 0.37
C LEU A 163 13.67 -3.21 -0.36
N ASP A 164 14.35 -2.21 0.20
CA ASP A 164 15.69 -1.81 -0.24
C ASP A 164 16.73 -2.91 -0.01
#